data_AF-A0A1M3KRD5-F1
#
_entry.id   AF-A0A1M3KRD5-F1
#
_cell.length_a   1.000
_cell.length_b   1.000
_cell.length_c   1.000
_cell.angle_alpha   90.00
_cell.angle_beta   90.00
_cell.angle_gamma   90.00
#
_symmetry.space_group_name_H-M   'P 1'
#
loop_
_entity.id
_entity.type
_entity.pdbx_description
1 polymer ?
#
loop_
_entity_poly.entity_id
_entity_poly.type
_entity_poly.pdbx_seq_one_letter_code
_entity_poly.pdbx_strand_id
1 'polypeptide(L)'
;MRIVWDEPKRLANIDKHEVDLADVTEEFLNNARLFPAKLGRVAAVGMHRGHLMTAIVEPLGNEATAVISFRIASRKERRDYWH
;
A
#
# COMPACT_ATOMS: atom_id res chain seq x y z
N MET A 1 14.92 4.92 -0.01
CA MET A 1 14.09 4.90 1.22
C MET A 1 13.76 3.45 1.49
N ARG A 2 14.03 2.88 2.65
CA ARG A 2 13.79 1.43 2.83
C ARG A 2 12.30 1.12 2.94
N ILE A 3 11.83 0.08 2.27
CA ILE A 3 10.47 -0.45 2.45
C ILE A 3 10.57 -1.65 3.38
N VAL A 4 9.79 -1.64 4.45
CA VAL A 4 9.83 -2.66 5.50
C VAL A 4 8.44 -3.16 5.85
N TRP A 5 8.35 -4.35 6.41
CA TRP A 5 7.12 -4.92 6.95
C TRP A 5 7.46 -5.92 8.06
N ASP A 6 6.49 -6.19 8.92
CA ASP A 6 6.59 -7.29 9.87
C ASP A 6 6.22 -8.60 9.16
N GLU A 7 7.03 -9.64 9.29
CA GLU A 7 6.76 -10.92 8.60
C GLU A 7 5.39 -11.54 8.97
N PRO A 8 4.92 -11.51 10.24
CA PRO A 8 3.57 -11.96 10.56
C PRO A 8 2.47 -11.17 9.82
N LYS A 9 2.67 -9.87 9.58
CA LYS A 9 1.72 -9.05 8.81
C LYS A 9 1.75 -9.41 7.33
N ARG A 10 2.94 -9.68 6.77
CA ARG A 10 3.08 -10.13 5.39
C ARG A 10 2.33 -11.43 5.15
N LEU A 11 2.54 -12.43 6.00
CA LEU A 11 1.86 -13.72 5.90
C LEU A 11 0.34 -13.56 6.03
N ALA A 12 -0.14 -12.77 7.00
CA ALA A 12 -1.56 -12.49 7.15
C ALA A 12 -2.15 -11.71 5.96
N ASN A 13 -1.38 -10.83 5.31
CA ASN A 13 -1.83 -10.13 4.11
C ASN A 13 -1.95 -11.08 2.92
N ILE A 14 -0.99 -11.98 2.74
CA ILE A 14 -1.04 -13.01 1.69
C ILE A 14 -2.26 -13.90 1.88
N ASP A 15 -2.48 -14.43 3.09
CA ASP A 15 -3.64 -15.28 3.40
C ASP A 15 -4.97 -14.57 3.11
N LYS A 16 -5.06 -13.28 3.46
CA LYS A 16 -6.30 -12.50 3.34
C LYS A 16 -6.56 -11.91 1.96
N HIS A 17 -5.52 -11.53 1.25
CA HIS A 17 -5.61 -10.72 0.03
C HIS A 17 -4.95 -11.36 -1.18
N GLU A 18 -4.29 -12.51 -1.01
CA GLU A 18 -3.59 -13.27 -2.06
C GLU A 18 -2.50 -12.46 -2.78
N VAL A 19 -1.99 -11.42 -2.10
CA VAL A 19 -0.95 -10.53 -2.61
C VAL A 19 0.09 -10.29 -1.51
N ASP A 20 1.35 -10.24 -1.92
CA ASP A 20 2.49 -10.06 -1.03
C ASP A 20 2.77 -8.57 -0.75
N LEU A 21 3.08 -8.21 0.50
CA LEU A 21 3.55 -6.86 0.84
C LEU A 21 4.86 -6.51 0.14
N ALA A 22 5.69 -7.51 -0.19
CA ALA A 22 6.93 -7.34 -0.91
C ALA A 22 6.75 -6.83 -2.36
N ASP A 23 5.54 -6.91 -2.91
CA ASP A 23 5.21 -6.34 -4.22
C ASP A 23 5.06 -4.79 -4.16
N VAL A 24 5.03 -4.19 -2.97
CA VAL A 24 5.04 -2.73 -2.79
C VAL A 24 6.47 -2.22 -2.92
N THR A 25 6.81 -1.74 -4.11
CA THR A 25 8.15 -1.20 -4.44
C THR A 25 8.21 0.32 -4.32
N GLU A 26 9.42 0.89 -4.33
CA GLU A 26 9.60 2.35 -4.42
C GLU A 26 8.93 2.91 -5.69
N GLU A 27 9.01 2.18 -6.82
CA GLU A 27 8.34 2.55 -8.07
C GLU A 27 6.82 2.60 -7.93
N PHE A 28 6.21 1.60 -7.26
CA PHE A 28 4.77 1.63 -6.99
C PHE A 28 4.39 2.86 -6.17
N LEU A 29 5.12 3.14 -5.09
CA LEU A 29 4.82 4.27 -4.20
C LEU A 29 5.02 5.62 -4.90
N ASN A 30 6.05 5.76 -5.73
CA ASN A 30 6.33 7.00 -6.47
C ASN A 30 5.24 7.31 -7.52
N ASN A 31 4.60 6.29 -8.07
CA ASN A 31 3.54 6.42 -9.06
C ASN A 31 2.13 6.42 -8.43
N ALA A 32 2.02 6.18 -7.12
CA ALA A 32 0.74 6.11 -6.45
C ALA A 32 0.16 7.50 -6.13
N ARG A 33 -1.16 7.60 -6.15
CA ARG A 33 -1.88 8.73 -5.54
C ARG A 33 -1.98 8.49 -4.04
N LEU A 34 -1.65 9.52 -3.25
CA LEU A 34 -1.63 9.44 -1.80
C LEU A 34 -2.92 10.04 -1.20
N PHE A 35 -3.56 9.29 -0.33
CA PHE A 35 -4.73 9.73 0.42
C PHE A 35 -4.50 9.57 1.92
N PRO A 36 -5.05 10.47 2.76
CA PRO A 36 -4.99 10.30 4.20
C PRO A 36 -5.80 9.06 4.61
N ALA A 37 -5.22 8.24 5.50
CA ALA A 37 -5.88 7.10 6.12
C ALA A 37 -6.00 7.30 7.63
N LYS A 38 -6.63 6.33 8.30
CA LYS A 38 -6.83 6.39 9.77
C LYS A 38 -5.48 6.30 10.50
N LEU A 39 -5.42 6.93 11.67
CA LEU A 39 -4.28 6.85 12.60
C LEU A 39 -2.95 7.35 12.01
N GLY A 40 -2.99 8.43 11.22
CA GLY A 40 -1.78 9.03 10.64
C GLY A 40 -1.14 8.24 9.49
N ARG A 41 -1.81 7.18 9.02
CA ARG A 41 -1.35 6.36 7.90
C ARG A 41 -1.69 7.01 6.56
N VAL A 42 -1.05 6.51 5.52
CA VAL A 42 -1.28 6.93 4.13
C VAL A 42 -1.79 5.75 3.33
N ALA A 43 -2.81 5.98 2.50
CA ALA A 43 -3.23 5.04 1.47
C ALA A 43 -2.59 5.46 0.14
N ALA A 44 -1.63 4.66 -0.32
CA ALA A 44 -1.02 4.79 -1.64
C ALA A 44 -1.81 3.92 -2.63
N VAL A 45 -2.55 4.57 -3.52
CA VAL A 45 -3.41 3.90 -4.52
C VAL A 45 -2.76 4.01 -5.88
N GLY A 46 -2.54 2.89 -6.56
CA GLY A 46 -1.84 2.86 -7.84
C GLY A 46 -2.09 1.58 -8.63
N MET A 47 -1.73 1.59 -9.91
CA MET A 47 -1.84 0.42 -10.77
C MET A 47 -0.69 -0.56 -10.50
N HIS A 48 -1.01 -1.83 -10.33
CA HIS A 48 -0.04 -2.91 -10.22
C HIS A 48 -0.60 -4.17 -10.91
N ARG A 49 0.17 -4.74 -11.84
CA ARG A 49 -0.21 -5.93 -12.63
C ARG A 49 -1.67 -5.89 -13.16
N GLY A 50 -2.05 -4.75 -13.76
CA GLY A 50 -3.37 -4.55 -14.38
C GLY A 50 -4.52 -4.25 -13.41
N HIS A 51 -4.27 -4.21 -12.10
CA HIS A 51 -5.29 -3.92 -11.08
C HIS A 51 -4.99 -2.60 -10.37
N LEU A 52 -6.04 -1.87 -10.01
CA LEU A 52 -5.88 -0.74 -9.08
C LEU A 52 -5.78 -1.31 -7.66
N MET A 53 -4.64 -1.07 -7.03
CA MET A 53 -4.27 -1.57 -5.73
C MET A 53 -4.12 -0.43 -4.74
N THR A 54 -4.31 -0.73 -3.46
CA THR A 54 -4.09 0.18 -2.33
C THR A 54 -3.07 -0.44 -1.40
N ALA A 55 -1.94 0.24 -1.19
CA ALA A 55 -1.01 -0.03 -0.11
C ALA A 55 -1.31 0.92 1.06
N ILE A 56 -1.51 0.38 2.26
CA ILE A 56 -1.54 1.17 3.49
C ILE A 56 -0.13 1.22 4.04
N VAL A 57 0.40 2.43 4.16
CA VAL A 57 1.77 2.68 4.58
C VAL A 57 1.85 3.67 5.74
N GLU A 58 2.94 3.57 6.49
CA GLU A 58 3.28 4.46 7.59
C GLU A 58 4.76 4.88 7.43
N PRO A 59 5.04 6.18 7.22
CA PRO A 59 6.41 6.68 7.20
C PRO A 59 7.09 6.47 8.55
N LEU A 60 8.28 5.90 8.55
CA LEU A 60 9.13 5.71 9.72
C LEU A 60 10.29 6.74 9.65
N GLY A 61 9.95 8.00 9.96
CA GLY A 61 10.84 9.13 9.70
C GLY A 61 11.10 9.31 8.19
N ASN A 62 12.33 9.69 7.84
CA ASN A 62 12.73 9.93 6.45
C ASN A 62 13.46 8.74 5.81
N GLU A 63 13.76 7.70 6.59
CA GLU A 63 14.66 6.62 6.16
C GLU A 63 13.89 5.41 5.64
N ALA A 64 12.69 5.15 6.16
CA ALA A 64 11.91 3.96 5.83
C ALA A 64 10.40 4.23 5.76
N THR A 65 9.70 3.35 5.05
CA THR A 65 8.24 3.28 4.99
C THR A 65 7.81 1.87 5.34
N ALA A 66 6.97 1.75 6.37
CA ALA A 66 6.37 0.49 6.76
C ALA A 66 5.13 0.20 5.90
N VAL A 67 5.08 -0.97 5.29
CA VAL A 67 3.90 -1.48 4.58
C VAL A 67 3.07 -2.32 5.53
N ILE A 68 1.81 -1.95 5.68
CA ILE A 68 0.90 -2.54 6.66
C ILE A 68 -0.11 -3.46 5.97
N SER A 69 -0.54 -3.11 4.76
CA SER A 69 -1.47 -3.91 3.96
C SER A 69 -1.30 -3.57 2.48
N PHE A 70 -1.51 -4.56 1.62
CA PHE A 70 -1.59 -4.38 0.17
C PHE A 70 -2.74 -5.19 -0.40
N ARG A 71 -3.67 -4.53 -1.09
CA ARG A 71 -4.92 -5.14 -1.54
C ARG A 71 -5.51 -4.45 -2.76
N ILE A 72 -6.48 -5.08 -3.38
CA ILE A 72 -7.32 -4.43 -4.40
C ILE A 72 -7.98 -3.17 -3.81
N ALA A 73 -7.95 -2.09 -4.59
CA ALA A 73 -8.59 -0.84 -4.23
C ALA A 73 -10.11 -1.02 -4.10
N SER A 74 -10.65 -0.52 -3.00
CA SER A 74 -12.09 -0.52 -2.72
C SER A 74 -12.85 0.36 -3.71
N ARG A 75 -14.18 0.21 -3.78
CA ARG A 75 -15.02 1.05 -4.65
C ARG A 75 -14.84 2.56 -4.39
N LYS A 76 -14.69 2.94 -3.12
CA LYS A 76 -14.41 4.34 -2.73
C LYS A 76 -13.05 4.79 -3.25
N GLU A 77 -11.99 4.02 -2.98
CA GLU A 77 -10.63 4.35 -3.42
C GLU A 77 -10.53 4.43 -4.95
N ARG A 78 -11.19 3.52 -5.69
CA ARG A 78 -11.24 3.56 -7.16
C ARG A 78 -11.90 4.83 -7.69
N ARG A 79 -13.01 5.26 -7.07
CA ARG A 79 -13.67 6.51 -7.46
C ARG A 79 -12.76 7.68 -7.16
N ASP A 80 -12.25 7.76 -5.93
CA ASP A 80 -11.40 8.87 -5.47
C ASP A 80 -10.07 8.93 -6.27
N TYR A 81 -9.62 7.83 -6.89
CA TYR A 81 -8.43 7.79 -7.76
C TYR A 81 -8.65 8.39 -9.15
N TRP A 82 -9.87 8.39 -9.71
CA TRP A 82 -10.15 8.91 -11.05
C TRP A 82 -10.71 10.33 -11.07
N HIS A 83 -11.03 10.88 -9.91
CA HIS A 83 -11.44 12.27 -9.72
C HIS A 83 -10.32 13.08 -9.08
#